data_AF-A0A1V9YUX0-F1
#
_entry.id   AF-A0A1V9YUX0-F1
#
_cell.length_a   1.000
_cell.length_b   1.000
_cell.length_c   1.000
_cell.angle_alpha   90.00
_cell.angle_beta   90.00
_cell.angle_gamma   90.00
#
_symmetry.space_group_name_H-M   'P 1'
#
loop_
_entity.id
_entity.type
_entity.pdbx_description
1 polymer ?
#
loop_
_entity_poly.entity_id
_entity_poly.type
_entity_poly.pdbx_seq_one_letter_code
_entity_poly.pdbx_strand_id
1 'polypeptide(L)' 'MDKYVHKQPIAPALYGEIFMATSIVSNNLVVIKKMQMERAHNHESIDGFKVHEDILMEKVVYQMIRAVGGHKNIIQLYD' A
#
# COMPACT_ATOMS: atom_id res chain seq x y z
N MET A 1 1.57 11.08 -4.91
CA MET A 1 0.13 10.80 -5.14
C MET A 1 -0.41 11.46 -6.40
N ASP A 2 0.38 12.27 -7.09
CA ASP A 2 -0.08 13.15 -8.19
C ASP A 2 -0.26 12.43 -9.52
N LYS A 3 0.34 11.23 -9.66
CA LYS A 3 0.20 10.35 -10.82
C LYS A 3 -1.08 9.50 -10.82
N TYR A 4 -1.97 9.70 -9.84
CA TYR A 4 -3.19 8.91 -9.69
C TYR A 4 -4.42 9.81 -9.51
N VAL A 5 -5.50 9.49 -10.21
CA VAL A 5 -6.77 10.22 -10.22
C VAL A 5 -7.93 9.33 -9.79
N HIS A 6 -9.12 9.92 -9.58
CA HIS A 6 -10.33 9.21 -9.13
C HIS A 6 -10.11 8.37 -7.87
N LYS A 7 -9.45 8.96 -6.87
CA LYS A 7 -9.10 8.30 -5.61
C LYS A 7 -10.36 8.06 -4.78
N GLN A 8 -10.83 6.81 -4.74
CA GLN A 8 -11.97 6.38 -3.94
C GLN A 8 -11.48 5.52 -2.78
N PRO A 9 -11.74 5.88 -1.51
CA PRO A 9 -11.47 5.00 -0.37
C PRO A 9 -12.27 3.70 -0.50
N ILE A 10 -11.63 2.55 -0.24
CA ILE A 10 -12.29 1.24 -0.32
C ILE A 10 -12.17 0.42 0.97
N ALA A 11 -11.18 0.72 1.83
CA ALA A 11 -11.02 0.06 3.12
C ALA A 11 -10.09 0.85 4.05
N PRO A 12 -10.21 0.71 5.38
CA PRO A 12 -9.19 1.16 6.33
C PRO A 12 -7.92 0.30 6.24
N ALA A 13 -6.80 0.83 6.70
CA ALA A 13 -5.55 0.10 6.90
C ALA A 13 -4.94 0.48 8.25
N LEU A 14 -4.06 -0.36 8.81
CA LEU A 14 -3.48 -0.14 10.13
C LEU A 14 -2.88 1.27 10.28
N TYR A 15 -2.05 1.69 9.34
CA TYR A 15 -1.42 3.02 9.36
C TYR A 15 -2.10 4.05 8.44
N GLY A 16 -3.30 3.78 7.91
CA GLY A 16 -3.95 4.72 7.00
C GLY A 16 -5.16 4.14 6.27
N GLU A 17 -5.17 4.26 4.94
CA GLU A 17 -6.35 3.97 4.12
C GLU A 17 -5.95 3.31 2.80
N ILE A 18 -6.82 2.45 2.29
CA ILE A 18 -6.71 1.84 0.98
C ILE A 18 -7.60 2.61 0.00
N PHE A 19 -7.02 3.03 -1.12
CA PHE A 19 -7.74 3.71 -2.21
C PHE A 19 -7.73 2.86 -3.47
N MET A 20 -8.84 2.88 -4.20
CA MET A 20 -8.85 2.56 -5.62
C MET A 20 -8.60 3.86 -6.41
N ALA A 21 -7.76 3.80 -7.44
CA ALA A 21 -7.43 4.97 -8.27
C ALA A 21 -7.04 4.54 -9.69
N THR A 22 -7.04 5.49 -10.63
CA THR A 22 -6.52 5.26 -11.99
C THR A 22 -5.14 5.91 -12.12
N SER A 23 -4.15 5.15 -12.56
CA SER A 23 -2.81 5.67 -12.91
C SER A 23 -2.89 6.52 -14.17
N ILE A 24 -2.44 7.78 -14.11
CA ILE A 24 -2.40 8.67 -15.29
C ILE A 24 -1.42 8.15 -16.34
N VAL A 25 -0.34 7.50 -15.91
CA VAL A 25 0.75 7.07 -16.81
C VAL A 25 0.36 5.83 -17.62
N SER A 26 -0.29 4.85 -16.97
CA SER A 26 -0.61 3.56 -17.60
C SER A 26 -2.09 3.40 -17.93
N ASN A 27 -2.94 4.31 -17.48
CA ASN A 27 -4.40 4.19 -17.50
C ASN A 27 -4.95 2.93 -16.79
N ASN A 28 -4.13 2.26 -15.97
CA ASN A 28 -4.55 1.10 -15.21
C ASN A 28 -5.30 1.48 -13.94
N LEU A 29 -6.31 0.70 -13.61
CA LEU A 29 -6.93 0.70 -12.29
C LEU A 29 -5.95 0.08 -11.28
N VAL A 30 -5.67 0.78 -10.20
CA VAL A 30 -4.72 0.38 -9.16
C VAL A 30 -5.33 0.52 -7.77
N VAL A 31 -4.76 -0.23 -6.83
CA VAL A 31 -5.02 -0.09 -5.40
C VAL A 31 -3.80 0.55 -4.75
N ILE A 32 -4.02 1.56 -3.91
CA ILE A 32 -2.98 2.31 -3.19
C ILE A 32 -3.20 2.15 -1.69
N LYS A 33 -2.26 1.47 -1.01
CA LYS A 33 -2.17 1.48 0.46
C LYS A 33 -1.46 2.77 0.89
N LYS A 34 -2.22 3.80 1.24
CA LYS A 34 -1.69 5.08 1.74
C LYS A 34 -1.46 4.97 3.24
N MET A 35 -0.27 5.32 3.69
CA MET A 35 0.14 5.22 5.09
C MET A 35 0.54 6.58 5.67
N GLN A 36 0.28 6.77 6.96
CA GLN A 36 0.77 7.87 7.78
C GLN A 36 2.12 7.42 8.37
N MET A 37 3.23 7.97 7.85
CA MET A 37 4.58 7.51 8.20
C MET A 37 4.92 7.70 9.69
N GLU A 38 4.39 8.75 10.32
CA GLU A 38 4.56 9.00 11.75
C GLU A 38 3.95 7.87 12.60
N ARG A 39 2.75 7.42 12.24
CA ARG A 39 2.08 6.29 12.89
C ARG A 39 2.83 4.97 12.72
N ALA A 40 3.31 4.71 11.51
CA ALA A 40 4.13 3.54 11.24
C ALA A 40 5.44 3.54 12.06
N HIS A 41 6.11 4.69 12.13
CA HIS A 41 7.31 4.87 12.97
C HIS A 41 7.01 4.60 14.46
N ASN A 42 5.87 5.06 14.94
CA ASN A 42 5.45 4.91 16.33
C ASN A 42 4.76 3.57 16.62
N HIS A 43 4.68 2.67 15.63
CA HIS A 43 4.00 1.37 15.73
C HIS A 43 2.58 1.50 16.26
N GLU A 44 1.82 2.47 15.74
CA GLU A 44 0.51 2.84 16.24
C GLU A 44 -0.52 2.88 15.11
N SER A 45 -1.63 2.15 15.27
CA SER A 45 -2.69 2.12 14.27
C SER A 45 -3.43 3.47 14.21
N ILE A 46 -4.27 3.66 13.18
CA ILE A 46 -5.17 4.82 13.07
C ILE A 46 -6.10 4.98 14.28
N ASP A 47 -6.44 3.88 14.96
CA ASP A 47 -7.30 3.85 16.15
C ASP A 47 -6.51 3.98 17.47
N GLY A 48 -5.19 4.18 17.40
CA GLY A 48 -4.33 4.40 18.57
C GLY A 48 -3.80 3.12 19.24
N PHE A 49 -4.01 1.94 18.64
CA PHE A 49 -3.50 0.69 19.20
C PHE A 49 -2.06 0.43 18.78
N LYS A 50 -1.26 -0.16 19.67
CA LYS A 50 0.08 -0.63 19.29
C LYS A 50 0.00 -1.84 18.38
N VAL A 51 0.76 -1.79 17.30
CA VAL A 51 0.79 -2.83 16.24
C VAL A 51 2.23 -3.22 15.94
N HIS A 52 2.45 -4.48 15.59
CA HIS A 52 3.79 -5.01 15.32
C HIS A 52 4.11 -5.03 13.80
N GLU A 53 3.32 -4.33 12.99
CA GLU A 53 3.50 -4.32 11.54
C GLU A 53 4.76 -3.54 11.15
N ASP A 54 5.66 -4.20 10.42
CA ASP A 54 6.86 -3.61 9.83
C ASP A 54 6.64 -3.35 8.33
N ILE A 55 6.51 -2.06 8.00
CA ILE A 55 6.26 -1.62 6.63
C ILE A 55 7.46 -1.81 5.68
N LEU A 56 8.68 -1.86 6.21
CA LEU A 56 9.88 -2.09 5.41
C LEU A 56 9.97 -3.56 5.03
N MET A 57 9.70 -4.45 5.99
CA MET A 57 9.65 -5.88 5.72
C MET A 57 8.54 -6.22 4.70
N GLU A 58 7.34 -5.64 4.84
CA GLU A 58 6.26 -5.82 3.86
C GLU A 58 6.70 -5.42 2.45
N LYS A 59 7.32 -4.24 2.32
CA LYS A 59 7.85 -3.75 1.04
C LYS A 59 8.90 -4.70 0.45
N VAL A 60 9.83 -5.17 1.26
CA VAL A 60 10.90 -6.10 0.84
C VAL A 60 10.30 -7.41 0.32
N VAL A 61 9.31 -7.99 1.02
CA VAL A 61 8.66 -9.23 0.59
C VAL A 61 8.01 -9.07 -0.79
N TYR A 62 7.25 -8.00 -1.01
CA TYR A 62 6.64 -7.76 -2.32
C TYR A 62 7.67 -7.50 -3.42
N GLN A 63 8.76 -6.80 -3.12
CA GLN A 63 9.84 -6.57 -4.07
C GLN A 63 10.57 -7.87 -4.45
N MET A 64 10.80 -8.77 -3.48
CA MET A 64 11.40 -10.08 -3.75
C MET A 64 10.50 -10.94 -4.64
N ILE A 65 9.19 -10.97 -4.37
CA ILE A 65 8.22 -11.69 -5.19
C ILE A 65 8.21 -11.14 -6.63
N ARG A 66 8.24 -9.81 -6.78
CA ARG A 66 8.35 -9.16 -8.09
C ARG A 66 9.62 -9.56 -8.83
N ALA A 67 10.76 -9.56 -8.14
CA ALA A 67 12.07 -9.80 -8.73
C ALA A 67 12.19 -11.20 -9.37
N VAL A 68 11.43 -12.18 -8.87
CA VAL A 68 11.37 -13.54 -9.43
C VAL A 68 10.24 -13.74 -10.46
N GLY A 69 9.60 -12.66 -10.93
CA GLY A 69 8.56 -12.69 -11.95
C GLY A 69 7.12 -12.62 -11.41
N GLY A 70 6.93 -12.55 -10.09
CA GLY A 70 5.63 -12.49 -9.45
C GLY A 70 4.93 -13.85 -9.34
N HIS A 71 3.70 -13.84 -8.85
CA HIS A 71 2.87 -15.04 -8.75
C HIS A 71 1.39 -14.69 -8.99
N LYS A 72 0.67 -15.48 -9.79
CA LYS A 72 -0.72 -15.18 -10.21
C LYS A 72 -1.73 -15.05 -9.06
N ASN A 73 -1.43 -15.63 -7.89
CA ASN A 73 -2.27 -15.59 -6.70
C ASN A 73 -1.73 -14.63 -5.61
N ILE A 74 -0.73 -13.81 -5.93
CA ILE A 74 -0.17 -12.82 -5.02
C ILE A 74 -0.29 -11.45 -5.69
N ILE A 75 -0.72 -10.46 -4.92
CA ILE A 75 -0.85 -9.09 -5.42
C ILE A 75 0.54 -8.55 -5.77
N GLN A 76 0.64 -7.92 -6.94
CA GLN A 76 1.88 -7.35 -7.44
C GLN A 76 2.07 -5.91 -6.94
N LEU A 77 3.23 -5.61 -6.36
CA LEU A 77 3.62 -4.23 -6.06
C LEU A 77 4.15 -3.55 -7.33
N TYR A 78 3.51 -2.44 -7.73
CA TYR A 78 3.81 -1.72 -8.98
C TYR A 78 4.81 -0.58 -8.80
N ASP A 79 4.61 0.27 -7.79
CA ASP A 79 5.39 1.47 -7.47
C ASP A 79 5.81 1.48 -5.98
#